data_AF-A0A642B2H6-F1
#
_entry.id   AF-A0A642B2H6-F1
#
_cell.length_a   1.000
_cell.length_b   1.000
_cell.length_c   1.000
_cell.angle_alpha   90.00
_cell.angle_beta   90.00
_cell.angle_gamma   90.00
#
_symmetry.space_group_name_H-M   'P 1'
#
loop_
_entity.id
_entity.type
_entity.pdbx_description
1 polymer ?
#
loop_
_entity_poly.entity_id
_entity_poly.type
_entity_poly.pdbx_seq_one_letter_code
_entity_poly.pdbx_strand_id
1 'polypeptide(L)'
;MINSELKHTSFSRYTFEEFLQNDFFISSVKYPTEEIQEFWDRFEKSTPSNIDDYFAAREYIETISTSEGDLLSDQELGELWADIQTTNIKNDKIKHKNFFLIGLTAAASVAILVGSFFLLKNYQAVLAPDIATFAVQTKTELPATEETLLILAEDKVVSLKEKE
;
A
#
# COMPACT_ATOMS: atom_id res chain seq x y z
N MET A 1 34.96 20.97 15.47
CA MET A 1 35.15 22.33 14.89
C MET A 1 34.08 23.21 15.49
N ILE A 2 34.46 24.09 16.43
CA ILE A 2 33.57 25.15 16.90
C ILE A 2 33.27 26.09 15.72
N ASN A 3 31.98 26.24 15.37
CA ASN A 3 31.55 27.12 14.30
C ASN A 3 32.06 28.54 14.55
N SER A 4 32.59 29.19 13.51
CA SER A 4 33.13 30.56 13.56
C SER A 4 32.12 31.60 14.06
N GLU A 5 30.83 31.29 14.04
CA GLU A 5 29.74 32.13 14.56
C GLU A 5 29.74 32.25 16.10
N LEU A 6 30.36 31.31 16.81
CA LEU A 6 30.47 31.34 18.28
C LEU A 6 31.44 32.40 18.81
N LYS A 7 32.35 32.90 17.97
CA LYS A 7 33.30 33.96 18.36
C LYS A 7 32.64 35.32 18.60
N HIS A 8 31.39 35.52 18.18
CA HIS A 8 30.71 36.82 18.27
C HIS A 8 29.46 36.81 19.15
N THR A 9 29.10 35.66 19.72
CA THR A 9 27.93 35.57 20.60
C THR A 9 28.36 35.85 22.04
N SER A 10 27.89 36.98 22.59
CA SER A 10 28.18 37.35 23.97
C SER A 10 27.21 36.65 24.92
N PHE A 11 27.58 35.43 25.33
CA PHE A 11 26.84 34.66 26.34
C PHE A 11 26.73 35.39 27.68
N SER A 12 27.52 36.44 27.92
CA SER A 12 27.51 37.23 29.16
C SER A 12 26.23 38.06 29.38
N ARG A 13 25.33 38.10 28.40
CA ARG A 13 24.04 38.83 28.47
C ARG A 13 22.84 37.91 28.39
N TYR A 14 23.07 36.60 28.28
CA TYR A 14 21.99 35.64 28.13
C TYR A 14 21.25 35.45 29.45
N THR A 15 19.93 35.43 29.36
CA THR A 15 19.06 34.96 30.43
C THR A 15 18.98 33.43 30.43
N PHE A 16 18.43 32.84 31.49
CA PHE A 16 18.17 31.41 31.58
C PHE A 16 17.48 30.83 30.32
N GLU A 17 16.41 31.49 29.85
CA GLU A 17 15.65 31.03 28.68
C GLU A 17 16.48 31.12 27.39
N GLU A 18 17.26 32.18 27.20
CA GLU A 18 18.12 32.35 26.02
C GLU A 18 19.24 31.30 25.97
N PHE A 19 19.75 30.87 27.13
CA PHE A 19 20.64 29.71 27.19
C PHE A 19 19.95 28.44 26.71
N LEU A 20 18.74 28.15 27.21
CA LEU A 20 17.99 26.95 26.84
C LEU A 20 17.45 26.97 25.40
N GLN A 21 17.36 28.13 24.76
CA GLN A 21 17.02 28.26 23.34
C GLN A 21 18.23 28.17 22.41
N ASN A 22 19.45 28.14 22.95
CA ASN A 22 20.67 28.13 22.17
C ASN A 22 21.15 26.69 21.90
N ASP A 23 21.06 26.25 20.64
CA ASP A 23 21.48 24.91 20.22
C ASP A 23 22.94 24.57 20.59
N PHE A 24 23.84 25.55 20.51
CA PHE A 24 25.22 25.33 20.91
C PHE A 24 25.33 25.10 22.41
N PHE A 25 24.65 25.91 23.23
CA PHE A 25 24.66 25.71 24.69
C PHE A 25 24.17 24.32 25.05
N ILE A 26 23.02 23.89 24.54
CA ILE A 26 22.46 22.56 24.83
C ILE A 26 23.43 21.45 24.44
N SER A 27 23.96 21.49 23.22
CA SER A 27 24.90 20.47 22.75
C SER A 27 26.23 20.50 23.53
N SER A 28 26.68 21.67 23.95
CA SER A 28 27.91 21.85 24.71
C SER A 28 27.83 21.26 26.13
N VAL A 29 26.65 21.31 26.75
CA VAL A 29 26.39 20.71 28.07
C VAL A 29 26.16 19.21 27.93
N LYS A 30 25.43 18.76 26.89
CA LYS A 30 25.08 17.34 26.70
C LYS A 30 26.25 16.48 26.20
N TYR A 31 27.13 17.05 25.38
CA TYR A 31 28.27 16.36 24.76
C TYR A 31 29.56 17.18 24.89
N PRO A 32 30.10 17.34 26.12
CA PRO A 32 31.25 18.18 26.35
C PRO A 32 32.51 17.60 25.69
N THR A 33 33.21 18.44 24.93
CA THR A 33 34.57 18.17 24.43
C THR A 33 35.58 19.03 25.18
N GLU A 34 36.86 18.68 25.13
CA GLU A 34 37.94 19.44 25.80
C GLU A 34 37.92 20.93 25.41
N GLU A 35 37.78 21.24 24.12
CA GLU A 35 37.70 22.62 23.61
C GLU A 35 36.49 23.41 24.17
N ILE A 36 35.36 22.72 24.33
CA ILE A 36 34.12 23.29 24.87
C ILE A 36 34.22 23.50 26.38
N GLN A 37 34.81 22.54 27.10
CA GLN A 37 35.05 22.65 28.54
C GLN A 37 35.95 23.85 28.84
N GLU A 38 37.05 24.00 28.11
CA GLU A 38 37.93 25.16 28.27
C GLU A 38 37.21 26.50 27.99
N PHE A 39 36.27 26.51 27.03
CA PHE A 39 35.47 27.70 26.76
C PHE A 39 34.61 28.09 27.96
N TRP A 40 33.86 27.14 28.52
CA TRP A 40 33.02 27.39 29.69
C TRP A 40 33.83 27.66 30.95
N ASP A 41 34.99 27.03 31.14
CA ASP A 41 35.92 27.34 32.23
C ASP A 41 36.41 28.79 32.18
N ARG A 42 36.71 29.29 30.97
CA ARG A 42 37.09 30.71 30.78
C ARG A 42 35.91 31.63 31.04
N PHE A 43 34.71 31.24 30.62
CA PHE A 43 33.48 31.99 30.88
C PHE A 43 33.20 32.10 32.38
N GLU A 44 33.26 30.98 33.12
CA GLU A 44 33.06 30.93 34.58
C GLU A 44 34.11 31.77 35.33
N LYS A 45 35.39 31.64 34.95
CA LYS A 45 36.49 32.45 35.52
C LYS A 45 36.34 33.95 35.26
N SER A 46 35.64 34.34 34.20
CA SER A 46 35.38 35.76 33.91
C SER A 46 34.29 36.36 34.80
N THR A 47 33.59 35.54 35.60
CA THR A 47 32.50 35.94 36.52
C THR A 47 31.53 36.94 35.87
N PRO A 48 30.87 36.54 34.77
CA PRO A 48 29.95 37.43 34.06
C PRO A 48 28.73 37.72 34.94
N SER A 49 28.05 38.85 34.68
CA SER A 49 26.91 39.28 35.47
C SER A 49 25.72 38.31 35.47
N ASN A 50 25.66 37.41 34.50
CA ASN A 50 24.59 36.42 34.32
C ASN A 50 25.06 34.99 34.68
N ILE A 51 26.08 34.86 35.53
CA ILE A 51 26.63 33.55 35.88
C ILE A 51 25.60 32.64 36.56
N ASP A 52 24.67 33.21 37.32
CA ASP A 52 23.58 32.47 37.97
C ASP A 52 22.61 31.87 36.95
N ASP A 53 22.27 32.61 35.88
CA ASP A 53 21.43 32.13 34.77
C ASP A 53 22.11 30.97 34.02
N TYR A 54 23.43 31.07 33.82
CA TYR A 54 24.23 30.01 33.22
C TYR A 54 24.18 28.72 34.06
N PHE A 55 24.41 28.82 35.37
CA PHE A 55 24.38 27.65 36.26
C PHE A 55 22.99 27.02 36.32
N ALA A 56 21.93 27.83 36.43
CA ALA A 56 20.56 27.34 36.44
C ALA A 56 20.22 26.59 35.14
N ALA A 57 20.59 27.15 33.98
CA ALA A 57 20.33 26.51 32.68
C ALA A 57 21.13 25.21 32.51
N ARG A 58 22.38 25.19 32.97
CA ARG A 58 23.24 24.00 32.94
C ARG A 58 22.70 22.89 33.83
N GLU A 59 22.34 23.21 35.08
CA GLU A 59 21.76 22.27 36.04
C GLU A 59 20.44 21.68 35.51
N TYR A 60 19.62 22.51 34.86
CA TYR A 60 18.38 22.06 34.23
C TYR A 60 18.65 21.00 33.16
N ILE A 61 19.61 21.23 32.26
CA ILE A 61 19.99 20.27 31.20
C ILE A 61 20.59 18.99 31.79
N GLU A 62 21.44 19.11 32.81
CA GLU A 62 22.05 17.95 33.47
C GLU A 62 20.99 17.07 34.18
N THR A 63 19.99 17.70 34.81
CA THR A 63 18.88 17.01 35.47
C THR A 63 18.04 16.22 34.46
N ILE A 64 17.62 16.86 33.35
CA ILE A 64 16.81 16.17 32.32
C ILE A 64 17.61 15.09 31.60
N SER A 65 18.92 15.30 31.38
CA SER A 65 19.78 14.32 30.69
C SER A 65 20.05 13.09 31.56
N THR A 66 20.15 13.28 32.88
CA THR A 66 20.28 12.18 33.84
C THR A 66 19.01 11.35 33.90
N SER A 67 17.84 11.97 33.74
CA SER A 67 16.56 11.24 33.62
C SER A 67 16.37 10.53 32.26
N GLU A 68 17.01 11.02 31.19
CA GLU A 68 16.91 10.43 29.84
C GLU A 68 17.65 9.08 29.73
N GLY A 69 18.74 8.89 30.48
CA GLY A 69 19.48 7.63 30.55
C GLY A 69 18.72 6.48 31.22
N ASP A 70 17.55 6.75 31.80
CA ASP A 70 16.72 5.79 32.53
C ASP A 70 15.37 5.50 31.82
N LEU A 71 15.19 6.01 30.59
CA LEU A 71 13.88 5.93 29.94
C LEU A 71 13.53 4.53 29.44
N LEU A 72 14.51 3.75 28.97
CA LEU A 72 14.35 2.33 28.59
C LEU A 72 15.70 1.61 28.68
N SER A 73 15.72 0.47 29.37
CA SER A 73 16.84 -0.46 29.30
C SER A 73 16.96 -1.07 27.90
N ASP A 74 18.15 -1.56 27.53
CA ASP A 74 18.38 -2.28 26.27
C ASP A 74 17.42 -3.49 26.13
N GLN A 75 17.02 -4.08 27.25
CA GLN A 75 16.04 -5.15 27.29
C GLN A 75 14.65 -4.65 26.86
N GLU A 76 14.15 -3.58 27.47
CA GLU A 76 12.83 -3.00 27.13
C GLU A 76 12.79 -2.51 25.69
N LEU A 77 13.90 -1.94 25.20
CA LEU A 77 14.04 -1.56 23.79
C LEU A 77 13.98 -2.79 22.87
N GLY A 78 14.65 -3.88 23.25
CA GLY A 78 14.61 -5.15 22.53
C GLY A 78 13.21 -5.77 22.49
N GLU A 79 12.50 -5.74 23.62
CA GLU A 79 11.13 -6.23 23.73
C GLU A 79 10.15 -5.42 22.87
N LEU A 80 10.26 -4.09 22.88
CA LEU A 80 9.48 -3.22 22.00
C LEU A 80 9.73 -3.50 20.52
N TRP A 81 11.01 -3.65 20.13
CA TRP A 81 11.35 -4.01 18.75
C TRP A 81 10.78 -5.38 18.34
N ALA A 82 10.84 -6.37 19.23
CA ALA A 82 10.28 -7.69 19.00
C ALA A 82 8.75 -7.64 18.84
N ASP A 83 8.05 -6.82 19.63
CA ASP A 83 6.60 -6.66 19.53
C ASP A 83 6.19 -5.95 18.23
N ILE A 84 6.92 -4.91 17.82
CA ILE A 84 6.72 -4.23 16.53
C ILE A 84 6.90 -5.22 15.38
N GLN A 85 7.98 -6.01 15.38
CA GLN A 85 8.22 -7.02 14.35
C GLN A 85 7.10 -8.07 14.32
N THR A 86 6.70 -8.56 15.49
CA THR A 86 5.64 -9.58 15.60
C THR A 86 4.31 -9.06 15.06
N THR A 87 3.95 -7.81 15.39
CA THR A 87 2.73 -7.16 14.91
C THR A 87 2.73 -6.97 13.40
N ASN A 88 3.84 -6.51 12.83
CA ASN A 88 3.98 -6.33 11.39
C ASN A 88 3.88 -7.66 10.62
N ILE A 89 4.55 -8.72 11.11
CA ILE A 89 4.49 -10.06 10.51
C ILE A 89 3.06 -10.62 10.54
N LYS A 90 2.34 -10.46 11.66
CA LYS A 90 0.94 -10.92 11.76
C LYS A 90 0.04 -10.20 10.76
N ASN A 91 0.19 -8.88 10.61
CA ASN A 91 -0.60 -8.09 9.69
C ASN A 91 -0.34 -8.50 8.22
N ASP A 92 0.92 -8.73 7.86
CA ASP A 92 1.29 -9.14 6.50
C ASP A 92 0.73 -10.54 6.13
N LYS A 93 0.81 -11.50 7.06
CA LYS A 93 0.20 -12.83 6.90
C LYS A 93 -1.31 -12.78 6.70
N ILE A 94 -2.01 -11.91 7.43
CA ILE A 94 -3.48 -11.74 7.31
C ILE A 94 -3.84 -11.15 5.94
N LYS A 95 -3.11 -10.12 5.50
CA LYS A 95 -3.30 -9.51 4.17
C LYS A 95 -3.09 -10.53 3.04
N HIS A 96 -2.01 -11.30 3.13
CA HIS A 96 -1.68 -12.28 2.09
C HIS A 96 -2.70 -13.43 2.01
N LYS A 97 -3.22 -13.89 3.16
CA LYS A 97 -4.28 -14.91 3.20
C LYS A 97 -5.59 -14.41 2.59
N ASN A 98 -5.97 -13.17 2.89
CA ASN A 98 -7.19 -12.57 2.34
C ASN A 98 -7.10 -12.37 0.82
N PHE A 99 -5.94 -11.93 0.31
CA PHE A 99 -5.72 -11.79 -1.14
C PHE A 99 -5.75 -13.14 -1.87
N PHE A 100 -5.18 -14.19 -1.27
CA PHE A 100 -5.22 -15.55 -1.83
C PHE A 100 -6.67 -16.11 -1.92
N LEU A 101 -7.49 -15.89 -0.89
CA LEU A 101 -8.90 -16.31 -0.89
C LEU A 101 -9.72 -15.57 -1.95
N ILE A 102 -9.50 -14.25 -2.10
CA ILE A 102 -10.14 -13.45 -3.15
C ILE A 102 -9.74 -13.98 -4.54
N GLY A 103 -8.47 -14.30 -4.76
CA GLY A 103 -7.98 -14.92 -6.00
C GLY A 103 -8.66 -16.26 -6.32
N LEU A 104 -8.84 -17.13 -5.34
CA LEU A 104 -9.55 -18.41 -5.49
C LEU A 104 -11.03 -18.22 -5.89
N THR A 105 -11.74 -17.29 -5.25
CA THR A 105 -13.16 -17.02 -5.57
C THR A 105 -13.34 -16.39 -6.96
N ALA A 106 -12.42 -15.50 -7.35
CA ALA A 106 -12.42 -14.89 -8.68
C ALA A 106 -12.17 -15.95 -9.77
N ALA A 107 -11.18 -16.83 -9.57
CA ALA A 107 -10.88 -17.90 -10.53
C ALA A 107 -12.07 -18.87 -10.72
N ALA A 108 -12.73 -19.27 -9.63
CA ALA A 108 -13.92 -20.12 -9.71
C ALA A 108 -15.07 -19.44 -10.46
N SER A 109 -15.29 -18.14 -10.24
CA SER A 109 -16.33 -17.37 -10.93
C SER A 109 -16.07 -17.26 -12.44
N VAL A 110 -14.81 -17.02 -12.84
CA VAL A 110 -14.40 -17.01 -14.25
C VAL A 110 -14.57 -18.39 -14.88
N ALA A 111 -14.19 -19.47 -14.18
CA ALA A 111 -14.36 -20.84 -14.67
C ALA A 111 -15.84 -21.20 -14.88
N ILE A 112 -16.73 -20.79 -13.97
CA ILE A 112 -18.18 -20.99 -14.12
C ILE A 112 -18.72 -20.21 -15.32
N LEU A 113 -18.33 -18.95 -15.51
CA LEU A 113 -18.78 -18.14 -16.64
C LEU A 113 -18.30 -18.70 -17.98
N VAL A 114 -17.03 -19.09 -18.08
CA VAL A 114 -16.45 -19.69 -19.29
C VAL A 114 -17.10 -21.05 -19.56
N GLY A 115 -17.23 -21.90 -18.55
CA GLY A 115 -17.88 -23.20 -18.67
C GLY A 115 -19.34 -23.07 -19.12
N SER A 116 -20.10 -22.15 -18.52
CA SER A 116 -21.49 -21.89 -18.88
C SER A 116 -21.62 -21.38 -20.32
N PHE A 117 -20.72 -20.49 -20.77
CA PHE A 117 -20.70 -20.00 -22.14
C PHE A 117 -20.44 -21.11 -23.17
N PHE A 118 -19.48 -21.99 -22.90
CA PHE A 118 -19.20 -23.14 -23.77
C PHE A 118 -20.36 -24.14 -23.80
N LEU A 119 -21.00 -24.42 -22.66
CA LEU A 119 -22.18 -25.28 -22.60
C LEU A 119 -23.37 -24.69 -23.38
N LEU A 120 -23.64 -23.39 -23.22
CA LEU A 120 -24.70 -22.70 -23.96
C LEU A 120 -24.46 -22.72 -25.48
N LYS A 121 -23.23 -22.49 -25.92
CA LYS A 121 -22.87 -22.59 -27.35
C LYS A 121 -23.09 -23.99 -27.92
N ASN A 122 -22.67 -25.01 -27.19
CA ASN A 122 -22.87 -26.40 -27.62
C ASN A 122 -24.35 -26.80 -27.60
N TYR A 123 -25.16 -26.28 -26.68
CA TYR A 123 -26.61 -26.53 -26.66
C TYR A 123 -27.31 -25.91 -27.88
N GLN A 124 -26.98 -24.66 -28.23
CA GLN A 124 -27.54 -23.99 -29.41
C GLN A 124 -27.17 -24.70 -30.72
N ALA A 125 -25.94 -25.23 -30.82
CA ALA A 125 -25.50 -26.00 -31.98
C ALA A 125 -26.27 -27.34 -32.17
N VAL A 126 -26.85 -27.89 -31.10
CA VAL A 126 -27.67 -29.12 -31.17
C VAL A 126 -29.14 -28.81 -31.47
N LEU A 127 -29.66 -27.67 -30.99
CA LEU A 127 -31.08 -27.32 -31.17
C LEU A 127 -31.41 -26.68 -32.53
N ALA A 128 -30.45 -26.01 -33.15
CA ALA A 128 -30.63 -25.42 -34.48
C ALA A 128 -29.86 -26.24 -35.51
N PRO A 129 -30.41 -27.35 -36.03
CA PRO A 129 -29.82 -28.01 -37.19
C PRO A 129 -29.73 -26.98 -38.31
N ASP A 130 -28.58 -26.94 -38.98
CA ASP A 130 -28.34 -26.06 -40.11
C ASP A 130 -29.48 -26.24 -41.13
N ILE A 131 -30.03 -25.12 -41.62
CA ILE A 131 -31.21 -25.09 -42.51
C ILE A 131 -30.96 -25.96 -43.76
N ALA A 132 -29.69 -26.05 -44.18
CA ALA A 132 -29.26 -26.95 -45.25
C ALA A 132 -29.48 -28.44 -44.93
N THR A 133 -29.26 -28.86 -43.68
CA THR A 133 -29.45 -30.25 -43.26
C THR A 133 -30.94 -30.59 -43.15
N PHE A 134 -31.75 -29.65 -42.65
CA PHE A 134 -33.22 -29.82 -42.63
C PHE A 134 -33.77 -29.98 -44.06
N ALA A 135 -33.38 -29.10 -44.99
CA ALA A 135 -33.82 -29.16 -46.38
C ALA A 135 -33.44 -30.46 -47.10
N VAL A 136 -32.27 -31.04 -46.79
CA VAL A 136 -31.84 -32.33 -47.34
C VAL A 136 -32.65 -33.49 -46.75
N GLN A 137 -32.94 -33.45 -45.45
CA GLN A 137 -33.68 -34.53 -44.77
C GLN A 137 -35.18 -34.54 -45.13
N THR A 138 -35.76 -33.37 -45.44
CA THR A 138 -37.17 -33.25 -45.88
C THR A 138 -37.37 -33.35 -47.38
N LYS A 139 -36.34 -33.64 -48.18
CA LYS A 139 -36.51 -34.03 -49.58
C LYS A 139 -37.18 -35.41 -49.63
N THR A 140 -38.51 -35.41 -49.57
CA THR A 140 -39.32 -36.53 -50.04
C THR A 140 -38.98 -36.75 -51.53
N GLU A 141 -39.06 -38.01 -51.99
CA GLU A 141 -38.87 -38.36 -53.41
C GLU A 141 -39.98 -37.68 -54.25
N LEU A 142 -39.74 -36.44 -54.68
CA LEU A 142 -40.60 -35.77 -55.64
C LEU A 142 -40.41 -36.44 -57.01
N PRO A 143 -41.49 -36.72 -57.76
CA PRO A 143 -41.37 -37.19 -59.13
C PRO A 143 -40.59 -36.16 -59.95
N ALA A 144 -39.67 -36.62 -60.81
CA ALA A 144 -38.89 -35.77 -61.68
C ALA A 144 -39.79 -35.22 -62.80
N THR A 145 -40.49 -34.12 -62.51
CA THR A 145 -41.36 -33.40 -63.44
C THR A 145 -40.84 -31.98 -63.63
N GLU A 146 -40.93 -31.44 -64.85
CA GLU A 146 -40.42 -30.11 -65.22
C GLU A 146 -41.25 -28.93 -64.65
N GLU A 147 -42.29 -29.20 -63.86
CA GLU A 147 -43.18 -28.19 -63.27
C GLU A 147 -42.72 -27.77 -61.86
N THR A 148 -42.86 -26.49 -61.52
CA THR A 148 -42.55 -25.99 -60.17
C THR A 148 -43.68 -26.36 -59.21
N LEU A 149 -43.38 -27.24 -58.24
CA LEU A 149 -44.33 -27.73 -57.26
C LEU A 149 -44.20 -26.96 -55.94
N LEU A 150 -45.30 -26.40 -55.43
CA LEU A 150 -45.40 -25.83 -54.08
C LEU A 150 -45.97 -26.87 -53.13
N ILE A 151 -45.23 -27.18 -52.06
CA ILE A 151 -45.68 -28.07 -50.99
C ILE A 151 -46.11 -27.19 -49.81
N LEU A 152 -47.40 -27.23 -49.48
CA LEU A 152 -48.00 -26.51 -48.35
C LEU A 152 -48.12 -27.46 -47.15
N ALA A 153 -48.20 -26.90 -45.93
CA ALA A 153 -48.54 -27.69 -44.75
C ALA A 153 -49.92 -28.36 -44.95
N GLU A 154 -50.07 -29.60 -44.46
CA GLU A 154 -51.21 -30.52 -44.70
C GLU A 154 -51.16 -31.38 -45.98
N ASP A 155 -49.96 -31.71 -46.48
CA ASP A 155 -49.75 -32.65 -47.61
C ASP A 155 -50.41 -32.22 -48.95
N LYS A 156 -50.75 -30.93 -49.06
CA LYS A 156 -51.27 -30.34 -50.29
C LYS A 156 -50.12 -29.90 -51.19
N VAL A 157 -50.03 -30.55 -52.35
CA VAL A 157 -49.10 -30.18 -53.42
C VAL A 157 -49.86 -29.45 -54.52
N VAL A 158 -49.42 -28.24 -54.85
CA VAL A 158 -49.99 -27.43 -55.93
C VAL A 158 -48.94 -27.30 -57.03
N SER A 159 -49.28 -27.70 -58.26
CA SER A 159 -48.45 -27.41 -59.43
C SER A 159 -48.71 -25.98 -59.89
N LEU A 160 -47.65 -25.19 -59.97
CA LEU A 160 -47.68 -23.89 -60.62
C LEU A 160 -47.25 -24.07 -62.07
N LYS A 161 -48.19 -23.87 -62.99
CA LYS A 161 -47.87 -23.73 -64.41
C LYS A 161 -47.47 -22.29 -64.68
N GLU A 162 -46.26 -22.10 -65.19
CA GLU A 162 -45.79 -20.80 -65.65
C GLU A 162 -46.72 -20.33 -66.78
N LYS A 163 -47.31 -19.14 -66.60
CA LYS A 163 -48.15 -18.52 -67.61
C LYS A 163 -47.23 -17.56 -68.37
N GLU A 164 -46.92 -17.90 -69.62
CA GLU A 164 -46.28 -16.99 -70.58
C GLU A 164 -47.06 -15.67 -70.71
#